data_AF-A0A7Z9WMT6-F1
#
_entry.id   AF-A0A7Z9WMT6-F1
#
_cell.length_a   1.000
_cell.length_b   1.000
_cell.length_c   1.000
_cell.angle_alpha   90.00
_cell.angle_beta   90.00
_cell.angle_gamma   90.00
#
_symmetry.space_group_name_H-M   'P 1'
#
loop_
_entity.id
_entity.type
_entity.pdbx_description
1 polymer ?
#
loop_
_entity_poly.entity_id
_entity_poly.type
_entity_poly.pdbx_seq_one_letter_code
_entity_poly.pdbx_strand_id
1 'polypeptide(L)' 'VVVVGRDHQRVGLAVDSLLGQEEIVIKSLPGLLGKIKGLAGATILGGGEVVLILDVPNLV' A
#
# COMPACT_ATOMS: atom_id res chain seq x y z
N VAL A 1 10.62 -8.26 7.23
CA VAL A 1 9.55 -8.96 6.48
C VAL A 1 8.21 -8.55 7.07
N VAL A 2 7.27 -8.10 6.24
CA VAL A 2 5.87 -7.85 6.61
C VAL A 2 5.03 -9.04 6.14
N VAL A 3 4.32 -9.70 7.05
CA VAL A 3 3.42 -10.81 6.68
C VAL A 3 2.04 -10.24 6.43
N VAL A 4 1.52 -10.46 5.23
CA VAL A 4 0.19 -10.02 4.82
C VAL A 4 -0.61 -11.22 4.32
N GLY A 5 -1.93 -11.15 4.40
CA GLY A 5 -2.75 -12.26 3.95
C GLY A 5 -4.22 -12.07 4.24
N ARG A 6 -5.02 -12.91 3.59
CA ARG A 6 -6.45 -13.01 3.80
C ARG A 6 -6.81 -14.49 3.92
N ASP A 7 -7.60 -14.81 4.94
CA ASP A 7 -8.01 -16.17 5.26
C ASP A 7 -6.81 -17.13 5.39
N HIS A 8 -6.74 -18.15 4.53
CA HIS A 8 -5.70 -19.18 4.56
C HIS A 8 -4.50 -18.86 3.66
N GLN A 9 -4.51 -17.72 2.96
CA GLN A 9 -3.41 -17.29 2.10
C GLN A 9 -2.61 -16.19 2.79
N ARG A 10 -1.33 -16.49 3.06
CA ARG A 10 -0.37 -15.55 3.65
C ARG A 10 0.89 -15.50 2.80
N VAL A 11 1.43 -14.30 2.62
CA VAL A 11 2.70 -14.05 1.94
C VAL A 11 3.58 -13.14 2.78
N GLY A 12 4.89 -13.27 2.62
CA GLY A 12 5.87 -12.38 3.23
C GLY A 12 6.38 -11.34 2.23
N LEU A 13 6.23 -10.07 2.56
CA LEU A 13 6.83 -8.95 1.83
C LEU A 13 8.20 -8.64 2.42
N ALA A 14 9.25 -8.77 1.61
CA ALA A 14 10.57 -8.25 1.97
C ALA A 14 10.50 -6.71 1.96
N VAL A 15 10.99 -6.08 3.02
CA VAL A 15 11.01 -4.63 3.19
C VAL A 15 12.34 -4.23 3.81
N ASP A 16 12.82 -3.03 3.45
CA ASP A 16 14.06 -2.49 4.00
C ASP A 16 13.91 -2.10 5.47
N SER A 17 12.81 -1.43 5.81
CA SER A 17 12.55 -0.93 7.16
C SER A 17 11.05 -0.81 7.47
N LEU A 18 10.71 -0.86 8.76
CA LEU A 18 9.38 -0.51 9.27
C LEU A 18 9.43 0.91 9.85
N LEU A 19 8.66 1.83 9.27
CA LEU A 19 8.63 3.24 9.69
C LEU A 19 7.63 3.50 10.83
N GLY A 20 6.61 2.65 10.97
CA GLY A 20 5.59 2.77 12.00
C GLY A 20 4.19 2.47 11.47
N GLN A 21 3.17 2.85 12.24
CA GLN A 21 1.77 2.80 11.86
C GLN A 21 1.19 4.21 11.95
N GLU A 22 0.47 4.64 10.93
CA GLU A 22 -0.17 5.95 10.85
C GLU A 22 -1.59 5.80 10.30
N GLU A 23 -2.52 6.62 10.78
CA GLU A 23 -3.85 6.74 10.18
C GLU A 23 -3.80 7.72 9.01
N ILE A 24 -4.20 7.27 7.83
CA ILE A 24 -4.10 8.06 6.60
C ILE A 24 -5.41 8.04 5.82
N VAL A 25 -5.61 9.07 5.00
CA VAL A 25 -6.72 9.12 4.03
C VAL A 25 -6.19 8.70 2.66
N ILE A 26 -6.78 7.65 2.09
CA ILE A 26 -6.44 7.20 0.74
C ILE A 26 -7.10 8.12 -0.28
N LYS A 27 -6.31 8.63 -1.23
CA LYS A 27 -6.79 9.37 -2.40
C LYS A 27 -6.65 8.50 -3.63
N SER A 28 -7.71 8.45 -4.45
CA SER A 28 -7.69 7.70 -5.71
C SER A 28 -6.66 8.26 -6.68
N LEU A 29 -5.94 7.36 -7.35
CA LEU A 29 -4.99 7.73 -8.40
C LEU A 29 -5.73 7.97 -9.72
N PRO A 30 -5.49 9.09 -10.42
CA PRO A 30 -6.20 9.41 -11.66
C PRO A 30 -5.65 8.62 -12.86
N GLY A 31 -6.51 8.41 -13.86
CA GLY A 31 -6.11 7.95 -15.20
C GLY A 31 -5.40 6.60 -15.20
N LEU A 32 -4.23 6.53 -15.84
CA LEU A 32 -3.43 5.31 -15.96
C LEU A 32 -2.86 4.82 -14.62
N LEU A 33 -2.61 5.73 -13.68
CA LEU A 33 -2.05 5.38 -12.36
C LEU A 33 -3.03 4.55 -11.54
N GLY A 34 -4.33 4.84 -11.64
CA GLY A 34 -5.38 4.06 -10.99
C GLY A 34 -5.60 2.66 -11.59
N LYS A 35 -4.90 2.33 -12.69
CA LYS A 35 -4.97 1.01 -13.33
C LYS A 35 -3.76 0.13 -13.02
N ILE A 36 -2.80 0.63 -12.23
CA ILE A 36 -1.62 -0.15 -11.86
C ILE A 36 -2.06 -1.25 -10.89
N LYS A 37 -1.86 -2.51 -11.29
CA LYS A 37 -2.16 -3.66 -10.45
C LYS A 37 -1.38 -3.58 -9.13
N GLY A 38 -2.06 -3.83 -8.02
CA GLY A 38 -1.47 -3.83 -6.68
C GLY A 38 -1.39 -2.45 -6.01
N LEU A 39 -1.93 -1.39 -6.62
CA LEU A 39 -2.08 -0.09 -5.98
C LEU A 39 -3.55 0.20 -5.65
N ALA A 40 -3.82 0.55 -4.40
CA ALA A 40 -5.13 1.02 -3.95
C ALA A 40 -5.29 2.54 -4.13
N GLY A 41 -4.18 3.29 -4.11
CA GLY A 41 -4.20 4.75 -4.20
C GLY A 41 -2.89 5.37 -3.72
N ALA A 42 -2.96 6.65 -3.35
CA ALA A 42 -1.85 7.38 -2.74
C ALA A 42 -2.35 8.30 -1.62
N THR A 43 -1.44 8.75 -0.77
CA THR A 43 -1.72 9.81 0.20
C THR A 43 -0.55 10.79 0.28
N ILE A 44 -0.77 11.90 0.98
CA ILE A 44 0.26 12.88 1.30
C ILE A 44 0.42 12.87 2.81
N LEU A 45 1.59 12.51 3.31
CA LEU A 45 1.91 12.50 4.74
C LEU A 45 2.03 13.93 5.28
N GLY A 46 2.04 14.09 6.60
CA GLY A 46 2.21 15.39 7.25
C GLY A 46 3.48 16.16 6.82
N GLY A 47 4.52 15.43 6.42
CA GLY A 47 5.77 16.00 5.88
C GLY A 47 5.72 16.42 4.41
N GLY A 48 4.58 16.24 3.72
CA GLY A 48 4.42 16.56 2.30
C GLY A 48 4.87 15.45 1.33
N GLU A 49 5.41 14.35 1.85
CA GLU A 49 5.78 13.19 1.04
C GLU A 49 4.54 12.48 0.49
N VAL A 50 4.60 12.12 -0.80
CA VAL A 50 3.56 11.32 -1.46
C VAL A 50 3.93 9.85 -1.31
N VAL A 51 3.05 9.06 -0.70
CA VAL A 51 3.24 7.61 -0.55
C VAL A 51 2.15 6.84 -1.26
N LEU A 52 2.53 5.69 -1.81
CA LEU A 52 1.60 4.76 -2.48
C LEU A 52 1.03 3.77 -1.47
N ILE A 53 -0.24 3.43 -1.65
CA ILE A 53 -0.94 2.45 -0.83
C ILE A 53 -1.06 1.16 -1.62
N LEU A 54 -0.50 0.08 -1.09
CA LEU A 54 -0.56 -1.24 -1.70
C LEU A 54 -1.94 -1.88 -1.48
N ASP A 55 -2.50 -2.43 -2.56
CA ASP A 55 -3.66 -3.31 -2.50
C ASP A 55 -3.17 -4.76 -2.34
N VAL A 56 -3.05 -5.20 -1.08
CA VAL A 56 -2.57 -6.54 -0.74
C VAL A 56 -3.46 -7.64 -1.35
N PRO A 57 -4.80 -7.60 -1.26
CA PRO A 57 -5.66 -8.60 -1.90
C PRO A 57 -5.42 -8.77 -3.40
N ASN A 58 -5.08 -7.70 -4.12
CA ASN A 58 -4.81 -7.76 -5.57
C ASN A 58 -3.33 -8.06 -5.91
N LEU A 59 -2.47 -8.23 -4.91
CA LEU A 59 -1.06 -8.58 -5.08
C LEU A 59 -0.83 -10.09 -5.18
N VAL A 60 -1.72 -10.89 -4.59
CA VAL A 60 -1.67 -12.36 -4.52
C VAL A 60 -2.73 -13.04 -5.36
#